data_AF-A0A6I2WPA1-F1
#
_entry.id   AF-A0A6I2WPA1-F1
#
_cell.length_a   1.000
_cell.length_b   1.000
_cell.length_c   1.000
_cell.angle_alpha   90.00
_cell.angle_beta   90.00
_cell.angle_gamma   90.00
#
_symmetry.space_group_name_H-M   'P 1'
#
loop_
_entity.id
_entity.type
_entity.pdbx_description
1 polymer ?
#
loop_
_entity_poly.entity_id
_entity_poly.type
_entity_poly.pdbx_seq_one_letter_code
_entity_poly.pdbx_strand_id
1 'polypeptide(L)'
;MIERDLDHHVNGCGAAHRRLVGHLEALVDSGILNDAVAQQPCRLPGWSVGHLLTHLARNADSHTRVIDGALRGEVTDQYEGGAAGRSAEIDAGAARGAQVLVDDVR
;
A
#
# COMPACT_ATOMS: atom_id res chain seq x y z
N MET A 1 7.49 -20.85 -24.31
CA MET A 1 6.43 -20.57 -23.35
C MET A 1 7.09 -20.65 -21.98
N ILE A 2 7.35 -19.51 -21.35
CA ILE A 2 8.01 -19.48 -20.03
C ILE A 2 6.97 -20.03 -19.06
N GLU A 3 7.29 -21.16 -18.42
CA GLU A 3 6.51 -21.68 -17.31
C GLU A 3 6.53 -20.61 -16.21
N ARG A 4 5.36 -19.98 -15.98
CA ARG A 4 5.21 -18.96 -14.94
C ARG A 4 5.20 -19.70 -13.61
N ASP A 5 6.33 -19.69 -12.93
CA ASP A 5 6.45 -20.21 -11.57
C ASP A 5 5.72 -19.26 -10.61
N LEU A 6 4.43 -19.56 -10.37
CA LEU A 6 3.57 -18.81 -9.47
C LEU A 6 4.17 -18.74 -8.06
N ASP A 7 4.78 -19.83 -7.59
CA ASP A 7 5.38 -19.92 -6.26
C ASP A 7 6.59 -18.98 -6.15
N HIS A 8 7.43 -18.91 -7.18
CA HIS A 8 8.52 -17.94 -7.23
C HIS A 8 8.00 -16.50 -7.07
N HIS A 9 6.94 -16.13 -7.79
CA HIS A 9 6.38 -14.78 -7.73
C HIS A 9 5.74 -14.47 -6.36
N VAL A 10 4.97 -15.40 -5.80
CA VAL A 10 4.35 -15.23 -4.47
C VAL A 10 5.43 -15.10 -3.39
N ASN A 11 6.44 -15.97 -3.41
CA ASN A 11 7.56 -15.90 -2.48
C ASN A 11 8.36 -14.60 -2.62
N GLY A 12 8.60 -14.17 -3.87
CA GLY A 12 9.27 -12.90 -4.17
C GLY A 12 8.51 -11.69 -3.64
N CYS A 13 7.19 -11.63 -3.86
CA CYS A 13 6.33 -10.57 -3.34
C CYS A 13 6.32 -10.55 -1.80
N GLY A 14 6.17 -11.71 -1.15
CA GLY A 14 6.20 -11.80 0.30
C GLY A 14 7.54 -11.35 0.90
N ALA A 15 8.67 -11.73 0.28
CA ALA A 15 9.99 -11.30 0.71
C ALA A 15 10.24 -9.80 0.47
N ALA A 16 9.75 -9.23 -0.63
CA ALA A 16 9.82 -7.80 -0.90
C ALA A 16 9.00 -6.99 0.12
N HIS A 17 7.78 -7.43 0.41
CA HIS A 17 6.90 -6.79 1.37
C HIS A 17 7.50 -6.79 2.80
N ARG A 18 8.00 -7.94 3.28
CA ARG A 18 8.70 -8.00 4.59
C ARG A 18 9.89 -7.05 4.69
N ARG A 19 10.68 -6.90 3.61
CA ARG A 19 11.80 -5.95 3.58
C ARG A 19 11.32 -4.50 3.63
N LEU A 20 10.23 -4.18 2.92
CA LEU A 20 9.63 -2.86 2.97
C LEU A 20 9.16 -2.52 4.39
N VAL A 21 8.36 -3.39 5.01
CA VAL A 21 7.84 -3.20 6.37
C VAL A 21 8.97 -3.01 7.37
N GLY A 22 9.97 -3.90 7.39
CA GLY A 22 11.10 -3.77 8.31
C GLY A 22 11.92 -2.49 8.09
N HIS A 23 11.99 -1.98 6.85
CA HIS A 23 12.63 -0.70 6.58
C HIS A 23 11.80 0.48 7.10
N LEU A 24 10.47 0.47 6.90
CA LEU A 24 9.57 1.50 7.39
C LEU A 24 9.57 1.57 8.92
N GLU A 25 9.53 0.42 9.59
CA GLU A 25 9.65 0.31 11.06
C GLU A 25 10.95 0.95 11.56
N ALA A 26 12.10 0.58 10.96
CA ALA A 26 13.37 1.16 11.35
C ALA A 26 13.45 2.69 11.14
N LEU A 27 12.76 3.23 10.12
CA LEU A 27 12.68 4.67 9.88
C LEU A 27 11.81 5.37 10.93
N VAL A 28 10.71 4.75 11.37
CA VAL A 28 9.88 5.28 12.45
C VAL A 28 10.61 5.22 13.80
N ASP A 29 11.22 4.08 14.13
CA ASP A 29 11.96 3.89 15.38
C ASP A 29 13.15 4.84 15.52
N SER A 30 13.82 5.15 14.42
CA SER A 30 14.93 6.12 14.39
C SER A 30 14.47 7.58 14.35
N GLY A 31 13.16 7.84 14.22
CA GLY A 31 12.57 9.17 14.12
C GLY A 31 12.77 9.85 12.75
N ILE A 32 13.38 9.17 11.78
CA ILE A 32 13.54 9.68 10.40
C ILE A 32 12.17 9.82 9.73
N LEU A 33 11.31 8.81 9.86
CA LEU A 33 9.92 8.88 9.45
C LEU A 33 9.06 9.25 10.66
N ASN A 34 8.76 10.53 10.79
CA ASN A 34 7.85 11.09 11.79
C ASN A 34 6.66 11.80 11.12
N ASP A 35 5.70 12.28 11.90
CA ASP A 35 4.48 12.90 11.38
C ASP A 35 4.76 14.09 10.46
N ALA A 36 5.77 14.91 10.78
CA ALA A 36 6.14 16.04 9.93
C ALA A 36 6.69 15.59 8.57
N VAL A 37 7.48 14.51 8.55
CA VAL A 37 8.02 13.89 7.33
C VAL A 37 6.92 13.21 6.53
N ALA A 38 5.95 12.55 7.18
CA ALA A 38 4.79 11.96 6.51
C ALA A 38 4.01 12.99 5.68
N GLN A 39 3.97 14.26 6.13
CA GLN A 39 3.33 15.36 5.39
C GLN A 39 4.19 15.98 4.28
N GLN A 40 5.49 15.66 4.21
CA GLN A 40 6.37 16.25 3.18
C GLN A 40 6.15 15.61 1.80
N PRO A 41 6.36 16.38 0.72
CA PRO A 41 6.35 15.84 -0.64
C PRO A 41 7.33 14.66 -0.81
N CYS A 42 6.88 13.62 -1.49
CA CYS A 42 7.76 12.56 -1.99
C CYS A 42 8.18 12.86 -3.44
N ARG A 43 8.86 11.91 -4.10
CA ARG A 43 9.34 12.08 -5.49
C ARG A 43 8.21 11.96 -6.53
N LEU A 44 7.01 11.55 -6.12
CA LEU A 44 5.84 11.52 -7.00
C LEU A 44 5.18 12.91 -6.99
N PRO A 45 4.98 13.54 -8.15
CA PRO A 45 4.39 14.88 -8.23
C PRO A 45 3.04 14.97 -7.51
N GLY A 46 2.91 15.96 -6.62
CA GLY A 46 1.67 16.22 -5.87
C GLY A 46 1.40 15.27 -4.70
N TRP A 47 2.26 14.30 -4.41
CA TRP A 47 2.05 13.33 -3.35
C TRP A 47 2.98 13.58 -2.17
N SER A 48 2.44 13.54 -0.95
CA SER A 48 3.26 13.41 0.27
C SER A 48 3.73 11.97 0.47
N VAL A 49 4.65 11.76 1.42
CA VAL A 49 4.99 10.41 1.90
C VAL A 49 3.73 9.68 2.40
N GLY A 50 2.82 10.38 3.09
CA GLY A 50 1.56 9.83 3.55
C GLY A 50 0.62 9.38 2.43
N HIS A 51 0.59 10.08 1.29
CA HIS A 51 -0.15 9.63 0.11
C HIS A 51 0.44 8.33 -0.45
N LEU A 52 1.78 8.24 -0.50
CA LEU A 52 2.46 7.03 -0.98
C LEU A 52 2.16 5.82 -0.08
N LEU A 53 2.30 5.96 1.24
CA LEU A 53 2.03 4.87 2.18
C LEU A 53 0.55 4.46 2.18
N THR A 54 -0.36 5.43 2.17
CA THR A 54 -1.79 5.14 2.05
C THR A 54 -2.10 4.43 0.73
N HIS A 55 -1.49 4.83 -0.39
CA HIS A 55 -1.69 4.13 -1.65
C HIS A 55 -1.25 2.67 -1.58
N LEU A 56 -0.11 2.36 -0.96
CA LEU A 56 0.36 0.98 -0.83
C LEU A 56 -0.64 0.12 -0.04
N ALA A 57 -1.14 0.62 1.09
CA ALA A 57 -2.15 -0.05 1.90
C ALA A 57 -3.47 -0.26 1.11
N ARG A 58 -4.03 0.80 0.52
CA ARG A 58 -5.28 0.71 -0.26
C ARG A 58 -5.12 -0.15 -1.52
N ASN A 59 -3.92 -0.25 -2.08
CA ASN A 59 -3.64 -1.14 -3.20
C ASN A 59 -3.62 -2.62 -2.77
N ALA A 60 -3.12 -2.94 -1.58
CA ALA A 60 -3.21 -4.28 -1.04
C ALA A 60 -4.68 -4.67 -0.83
N ASP A 61 -5.47 -3.79 -0.21
CA ASP A 61 -6.92 -3.99 0.00
C ASP A 61 -7.68 -4.21 -1.33
N SER A 62 -7.32 -3.47 -2.37
CA SER A 62 -7.96 -3.59 -3.68
C SER A 62 -7.71 -4.95 -4.33
N HIS A 63 -6.51 -5.51 -4.17
CA HIS A 63 -6.20 -6.86 -4.67
C HIS A 63 -6.86 -7.94 -3.81
N THR A 64 -6.86 -7.80 -2.49
CA THR A 64 -7.57 -8.71 -1.58
C THR A 64 -9.04 -8.80 -1.97
N ARG A 65 -9.70 -7.67 -2.21
CA ARG A 65 -11.10 -7.60 -2.65
C ARG A 65 -11.36 -8.39 -3.93
N VAL A 66 -10.50 -8.22 -4.94
CA VAL A 66 -10.62 -8.91 -6.23
C VAL A 66 -10.38 -10.42 -6.08
N ILE A 67 -9.40 -10.82 -5.28
CA ILE A 67 -9.11 -12.23 -5.01
C ILE A 67 -10.27 -12.87 -4.26
N ASP A 68 -10.80 -12.21 -3.23
CA ASP A 68 -11.95 -12.69 -2.48
C ASP A 68 -13.20 -12.83 -3.34
N GLY A 69 -13.44 -11.87 -4.25
CA GLY A 69 -14.49 -11.97 -5.27
C GLY A 69 -14.31 -13.19 -6.16
N ALA A 70 -13.09 -13.38 -6.68
CA ALA A 70 -12.78 -14.54 -7.52
C ALA A 70 -12.96 -15.88 -6.79
N LEU A 71 -12.60 -15.95 -5.50
CA LEU A 71 -12.83 -17.15 -4.67
C LEU A 71 -14.32 -17.48 -4.49
N ARG A 72 -15.19 -16.47 -4.54
CA ARG A 72 -16.66 -16.65 -4.55
C ARG A 72 -17.26 -16.84 -5.95
N GLY A 73 -16.46 -16.76 -7.01
CA GLY A 73 -16.94 -16.81 -8.40
C GLY A 73 -17.64 -15.51 -8.85
N GLU A 74 -17.34 -14.39 -8.21
CA GLU A 74 -17.94 -13.08 -8.45
C GLU A 74 -16.96 -12.14 -9.17
N VAL A 75 -17.50 -11.23 -9.99
CA VAL A 75 -16.74 -10.07 -10.50
C VAL A 75 -16.95 -8.92 -9.52
N THR A 76 -15.86 -8.41 -8.94
CA THR A 76 -15.87 -7.29 -8.01
C THR A 76 -15.06 -6.13 -8.55
N ASP A 77 -15.51 -4.90 -8.29
CA ASP A 77 -14.71 -3.72 -8.57
C ASP A 77 -13.41 -3.75 -7.74
N GLN A 78 -12.27 -3.53 -8.40
CA GLN A 78 -10.99 -3.41 -7.71
C GLN A 78 -10.99 -2.20 -6.79
N TYR A 79 -11.48 -1.06 -7.30
CA TYR A 79 -11.64 0.17 -6.55
C TYR A 79 -13.11 0.54 -6.55
N GLU A 80 -13.71 0.62 -5.37
CA GLU A 80 -15.07 1.09 -5.23
C GLU A 80 -15.16 2.55 -5.72
N GLY A 81 -16.14 2.87 -6.58
CA GLY A 81 -16.20 4.18 -7.24
C GLY A 81 -15.09 4.42 -8.29
N GLY A 82 -14.37 3.37 -8.69
CA GLY A 82 -13.36 3.41 -9.74
C GLY A 82 -12.15 4.30 -9.39
N ALA A 83 -11.60 4.98 -10.40
CA ALA A 83 -10.42 5.82 -10.23
C ALA A 83 -10.65 7.00 -9.25
N ALA A 84 -11.87 7.54 -9.21
CA ALA A 84 -12.22 8.62 -8.30
C ALA A 84 -12.25 8.16 -6.84
N GLY A 85 -12.86 7.00 -6.57
CA GLY A 85 -12.87 6.41 -5.22
C GLY A 85 -11.47 6.05 -4.74
N ARG A 86 -10.63 5.46 -5.60
CA ARG A 86 -9.21 5.24 -5.30
C ARG A 86 -8.50 6.51 -4.85
N SER A 87 -8.65 7.61 -5.60
CA SER A 87 -8.02 8.88 -5.24
C SER A 87 -8.56 9.43 -3.92
N ALA A 88 -9.87 9.37 -3.71
CA ALA A 88 -10.50 9.85 -2.48
C ALA A 88 -10.04 9.08 -1.23
N GLU A 89 -9.89 7.75 -1.31
CA GLU A 89 -9.36 6.94 -0.21
C GLU A 89 -7.89 7.27 0.10
N ILE A 90 -7.08 7.53 -0.93
CA ILE A 90 -5.68 7.93 -0.77
C ILE A 90 -5.60 9.30 -0.06
N ASP A 91 -6.35 10.29 -0.55
CA ASP A 91 -6.35 11.64 0.00
C ASP A 91 -6.86 11.64 1.46
N ALA A 92 -7.92 10.87 1.75
CA ALA A 92 -8.49 10.75 3.09
C ALA A 92 -7.51 10.14 4.10
N GLY A 93 -6.68 9.18 3.68
CA GLY A 93 -5.72 8.51 4.55
C GLY A 93 -4.37 9.22 4.67
N ALA A 94 -4.01 10.11 3.74
CA ALA A 94 -2.66 10.66 3.61
C ALA A 94 -2.20 11.52 4.80
N ALA A 95 -3.14 12.08 5.57
CA ALA A 95 -2.85 12.96 6.71
C ALA A 95 -2.66 12.22 8.05
N ARG A 96 -2.76 10.87 8.07
CA ARG A 96 -2.57 10.07 9.28
C ARG A 96 -1.13 10.18 9.81
N GLY A 97 -0.94 9.91 11.11
CA GLY A 97 0.38 9.87 11.73
C GLY A 97 1.29 8.79 11.14
N ALA A 98 2.60 8.99 11.19
CA ALA A 98 3.61 8.13 10.57
C ALA A 98 3.50 6.68 11.05
N GLN A 99 3.34 6.45 12.35
CA GLN A 99 3.14 5.11 12.91
C GLN A 99 1.88 4.44 12.35
N VAL A 100 0.76 5.18 12.31
CA VAL A 100 -0.52 4.67 11.77
C VAL A 100 -0.40 4.32 10.29
N LEU A 101 0.32 5.13 9.52
CA LEU A 101 0.56 4.86 8.10
C LEU A 101 1.43 3.61 7.88
N VAL A 102 2.46 3.40 8.70
CA VAL A 102 3.32 2.20 8.61
C VAL A 102 2.55 0.96 9.07
N ASP A 103 1.75 1.06 10.13
CA ASP A 103 0.91 -0.04 10.60
C ASP A 103 -0.16 -0.43 9.56
N ASP A 104 -0.70 0.53 8.78
CA ASP A 104 -1.64 0.26 7.69
C ASP A 104 -0.98 -0.44 6.48
N VAL A 105 0.35 -0.33 6.34
CA VAL A 105 1.11 -1.02 5.29
C VAL A 105 1.50 -2.44 5.70
N ARG A 106 1.53 -2.76 7.00
CA ARG A 106 1.93 -4.07 7.54
C ARG A 106 0.84 -5.13 7.36
#